data_AF-A0A356TR51-F1
#
_entry.id   AF-A0A356TR51-F1
#
_cell.length_a   1.000
_cell.length_b   1.000
_cell.length_c   1.000
_cell.angle_alpha   90.00
_cell.angle_beta   90.00
_cell.angle_gamma   90.00
#
_symmetry.space_group_name_H-M   'P 1'
#
loop_
_entity.id
_entity.type
_entity.pdbx_description
1 polymer ?
#
loop_
_entity_poly.entity_id
_entity_poly.type
_entity_poly.pdbx_seq_one_letter_code
_entity_poly.pdbx_strand_id
1 'polypeptide(L)'
;MTIDFSEAIRPPRLSTEGGVLLGIRLLKSKPIDLDKTEKRALRAVRAAILEVQRVGKARERLRPQNLKDEDQEFDQRWGAVHGQLDAWARLAGDPRGEEADALIRSLFPDGLTFLTRSYEDEWVASERRLERIEEEGLEERLTALVHPDLLREVRAAHAALGEGLGVGKKPLELPDGRALLESLRALSLAISDYARVLSAKVERGDAKSERRFEEALAPLFHHRAGRGGGAGHDEERPEPPVTPSDPVGPVLDEPVPPVR
;
A
#
# COMPACT_ATOMS: atom_id res chain seq x y z
N MET A 1 -43.11 -11.37 8.93
CA MET A 1 -41.78 -11.97 8.74
C MET A 1 -41.20 -12.14 10.12
N THR A 2 -40.78 -13.33 10.54
CA THR A 2 -40.29 -13.55 11.91
C THR A 2 -38.87 -13.03 12.01
N ILE A 3 -38.60 -12.06 12.88
CA ILE A 3 -37.25 -11.53 13.10
C ILE A 3 -36.38 -12.62 13.75
N ASP A 4 -35.34 -13.06 13.05
CA ASP A 4 -34.31 -13.93 13.61
C ASP A 4 -33.24 -13.10 14.33
N PHE A 5 -33.45 -12.92 15.63
CA PHE A 5 -32.52 -12.19 16.49
C PHE A 5 -31.15 -12.86 16.59
N SER A 6 -31.07 -14.19 16.43
CA SER A 6 -29.81 -14.93 16.53
C SER A 6 -28.88 -14.59 15.37
N GLU A 7 -29.46 -14.47 14.17
CA GLU A 7 -28.75 -13.99 13.00
C GLU A 7 -28.39 -12.51 13.18
N ALA A 8 -29.29 -11.65 13.64
CA ALA A 8 -29.01 -10.22 13.84
C ALA A 8 -27.76 -9.96 14.69
N ILE A 9 -27.63 -10.64 15.84
CA ILE A 9 -26.54 -10.41 16.81
C ILE A 9 -25.23 -11.15 16.48
N ARG A 10 -25.19 -12.03 15.49
CA ARG A 10 -23.98 -12.77 15.15
C ARG A 10 -22.88 -11.84 14.61
N PRO A 11 -21.64 -11.85 15.13
CA PRO A 11 -20.55 -11.03 14.58
C PRO A 11 -20.37 -11.26 13.07
N PRO A 12 -20.45 -10.22 12.21
CA PRO A 12 -20.31 -10.38 10.77
C PRO A 12 -18.88 -10.73 10.37
N ARG A 13 -18.71 -11.53 9.32
CA ARG A 13 -17.41 -11.73 8.67
C ARG A 13 -17.10 -10.52 7.79
N LEU A 14 -15.92 -9.92 7.97
CA LEU A 14 -15.53 -8.65 7.35
C LEU A 14 -14.21 -8.79 6.60
N SER A 15 -14.13 -8.16 5.42
CA SER A 15 -12.87 -7.64 4.86
C SER A 15 -12.67 -6.19 5.35
N THR A 16 -11.51 -5.59 5.08
CA THR A 16 -11.22 -4.18 5.43
C THR A 16 -12.24 -3.22 4.82
N GLU A 17 -12.36 -3.24 3.50
CA GLU A 17 -13.20 -2.32 2.73
C GLU A 17 -14.68 -2.60 3.01
N GLY A 18 -15.06 -3.88 3.02
CA GLY A 18 -16.43 -4.31 3.31
C GLY A 18 -16.87 -3.97 4.73
N GLY A 19 -15.97 -4.12 5.71
CA GLY A 19 -16.23 -3.77 7.10
C GLY A 19 -16.41 -2.27 7.31
N VAL A 20 -15.52 -1.45 6.76
CA VAL A 20 -15.62 0.02 6.82
C VAL A 20 -16.92 0.50 6.17
N LEU A 21 -17.24 0.00 4.97
CA LEU A 21 -18.45 0.39 4.25
C LEU A 21 -19.72 0.00 5.02
N LEU A 22 -19.79 -1.23 5.54
CA LEU A 22 -20.90 -1.69 6.37
C LEU A 22 -21.07 -0.80 7.61
N GLY A 23 -19.98 -0.53 8.33
CA GLY A 23 -20.01 0.33 9.51
C GLY A 23 -20.51 1.74 9.21
N ILE A 24 -20.09 2.36 8.11
CA ILE A 24 -20.57 3.68 7.68
C ILE A 24 -22.07 3.64 7.35
N ARG A 25 -22.54 2.58 6.66
CA ARG A 25 -23.97 2.41 6.35
C ARG A 25 -24.80 2.29 7.64
N LEU A 26 -24.33 1.55 8.64
CA LEU A 26 -24.97 1.45 9.96
C LEU A 26 -25.00 2.79 10.71
N LEU A 27 -23.94 3.59 10.62
CA LEU A 27 -23.93 4.95 11.17
C LEU A 27 -24.95 5.86 10.50
N LYS A 28 -25.20 5.68 9.20
CA LYS A 28 -26.19 6.43 8.42
C LYS A 28 -27.63 5.95 8.64
N SER A 29 -27.84 4.64 8.83
CA SER A 29 -29.16 4.04 9.09
C SER A 29 -29.62 4.14 10.55
N LYS A 30 -28.91 4.89 11.39
CA LYS A 30 -29.25 5.01 12.81
C LYS A 30 -30.69 5.51 13.01
N PRO A 31 -31.45 4.95 13.97
CA PRO A 31 -32.70 5.54 14.44
C PRO A 31 -32.52 7.00 14.89
N ILE A 32 -33.55 7.83 14.70
CA ILE A 32 -33.51 9.24 15.11
C ILE A 32 -33.56 9.42 16.64
N ASP A 33 -34.13 8.44 17.34
CA ASP A 33 -34.51 8.48 18.75
C ASP A 33 -33.58 7.64 19.65
N LEU A 34 -32.29 7.51 19.31
CA LEU A 34 -31.37 6.67 20.07
C LEU A 34 -31.27 7.06 21.55
N ASP A 35 -31.36 6.06 22.43
CA ASP A 35 -31.11 6.22 23.85
C ASP A 35 -29.60 6.29 24.19
N LYS A 36 -29.26 6.45 25.47
CA LYS A 36 -27.86 6.58 25.92
C LYS A 36 -27.03 5.34 25.62
N THR A 37 -27.61 4.15 25.71
CA THR A 37 -26.94 2.86 25.50
C THR A 37 -26.74 2.61 24.01
N GLU A 38 -27.76 2.85 23.20
CA GLU A 38 -27.69 2.76 21.73
C GLU A 38 -26.66 3.74 21.15
N LYS A 39 -26.64 5.00 21.64
CA LYS A 39 -25.62 6.00 21.27
C LYS A 39 -24.21 5.57 21.66
N ARG A 40 -24.04 4.82 22.74
CA ARG A 40 -22.72 4.32 23.18
C ARG A 40 -22.26 3.20 22.26
N ALA A 41 -23.12 2.23 21.97
CA ALA A 41 -22.80 1.12 21.07
C ALA A 41 -22.49 1.61 19.65
N LEU A 42 -23.26 2.55 19.12
CA LEU A 42 -22.99 3.14 17.80
C LEU A 42 -21.67 3.94 17.76
N ARG A 43 -21.30 4.60 18.88
CA ARG A 43 -19.99 5.25 19.01
C ARG A 43 -18.83 4.24 19.01
N ALA A 44 -19.02 3.07 19.61
CA ALA A 44 -18.04 2.00 19.56
C ALA A 44 -17.82 1.48 18.13
N VAL A 45 -18.90 1.33 17.35
CA VAL A 45 -18.81 1.01 15.91
C VAL A 45 -17.97 2.06 15.18
N ARG A 46 -18.26 3.36 15.40
CA ARG A 46 -17.49 4.44 14.78
C ARG A 46 -16.00 4.40 15.15
N ALA A 47 -15.69 4.18 16.42
CA ALA A 47 -14.30 4.10 16.89
C ALA A 47 -13.56 2.92 16.23
N ALA A 48 -14.21 1.75 16.14
CA ALA A 48 -13.63 0.58 15.49
C ALA A 48 -13.40 0.78 13.97
N ILE A 49 -14.28 1.52 13.27
CA ILE A 49 -14.07 1.90 11.87
C ILE A 49 -12.79 2.74 11.72
N LEU A 50 -12.65 3.78 12.55
CA LEU A 50 -11.48 4.66 12.51
C LEU A 50 -10.19 3.89 12.79
N GLU A 51 -10.24 2.91 13.69
CA GLU A 51 -9.08 2.06 13.99
C GLU A 51 -8.71 1.13 12.82
N VAL A 52 -9.70 0.48 12.18
CA VAL A 52 -9.47 -0.31 10.97
C VAL A 52 -8.85 0.55 9.86
N GLN A 53 -9.35 1.78 9.66
CA GLN A 53 -8.78 2.71 8.67
C GLN A 53 -7.36 3.15 9.04
N ARG A 54 -7.10 3.42 10.32
CA ARG A 54 -5.77 3.82 10.80
C ARG A 54 -4.74 2.71 10.57
N VAL A 55 -5.07 1.47 10.96
CA VAL A 55 -4.20 0.31 10.78
C VAL A 55 -4.05 -0.05 9.30
N GLY A 56 -5.14 0.01 8.52
CA GLY A 56 -5.10 -0.19 7.07
C GLY A 56 -4.17 0.80 6.36
N LYS A 57 -4.32 2.10 6.64
CA LYS A 57 -3.48 3.15 6.08
C LYS A 57 -2.01 3.00 6.49
N ALA A 58 -1.73 2.62 7.73
CA ALA A 58 -0.36 2.36 8.18
C ALA A 58 0.27 1.22 7.39
N ARG A 59 -0.47 0.14 7.10
CA ARG A 59 0.00 -0.99 6.28
C ARG A 59 0.14 -0.62 4.81
N GLU A 60 -0.72 0.23 4.28
CA GLU A 60 -0.64 0.71 2.90
C GLU A 60 0.62 1.54 2.67
N ARG A 61 0.98 2.46 3.58
CA ARG A 61 2.19 3.30 3.45
C ARG A 61 3.50 2.52 3.36
N LEU A 62 3.48 1.24 3.71
CA LEU A 62 4.64 0.34 3.73
C LEU A 62 4.71 -0.55 2.50
N ARG A 63 3.76 -0.39 1.58
CA ARG A 63 3.76 -1.09 0.30
C ARG A 63 4.55 -0.26 -0.71
N PRO A 64 5.57 -0.82 -1.39
CA PRO A 64 6.37 -0.10 -2.38
C PRO A 64 5.50 0.68 -3.37
N GLN A 65 4.40 0.09 -3.89
CA GLN A 65 3.49 0.75 -4.83
C GLN A 65 2.85 2.09 -4.39
N ASN A 66 2.93 2.44 -3.10
CA ASN A 66 2.44 3.71 -2.57
C ASN A 66 3.55 4.77 -2.42
N LEU A 67 4.78 4.48 -2.84
CA LEU A 67 5.92 5.40 -2.87
C LEU A 67 5.99 6.22 -4.15
N LYS A 68 4.90 6.28 -4.92
CA LYS A 68 4.88 6.90 -6.26
C LYS A 68 5.30 8.38 -6.22
N ASP A 69 4.91 9.11 -5.17
CA ASP A 69 5.24 10.52 -5.06
C ASP A 69 6.74 10.69 -4.73
N GLU A 70 7.27 9.88 -3.81
CA GLU A 70 8.70 9.84 -3.47
C GLU A 70 9.58 9.41 -4.64
N ASP A 71 9.14 8.39 -5.37
CA ASP A 71 9.74 7.88 -6.61
C ASP A 71 9.76 8.95 -7.71
N GLN A 72 8.62 9.58 -7.97
CA GLN A 72 8.53 10.65 -8.95
C GLN A 72 9.41 11.85 -8.60
N GLU A 73 9.58 12.18 -7.32
CA GLU A 73 10.53 13.22 -6.90
C GLU A 73 11.99 12.77 -7.11
N PHE A 74 12.31 11.54 -6.72
CA PHE A 74 13.61 10.91 -6.93
C PHE A 74 14.03 10.93 -8.41
N ASP A 75 13.14 10.50 -9.30
CA ASP A 75 13.33 10.51 -10.76
C ASP A 75 13.60 11.91 -11.29
N GLN A 76 12.82 12.89 -10.83
CA GLN A 76 12.98 14.27 -11.26
C GLN A 76 14.34 14.84 -10.84
N ARG A 77 14.84 14.53 -9.64
CA ARG A 77 16.14 15.04 -9.18
C ARG A 77 17.29 14.43 -9.97
N TRP A 78 17.30 13.11 -10.17
CA TRP A 78 18.32 12.45 -10.99
C TRP A 78 18.24 12.88 -12.46
N GLY A 79 17.02 12.98 -13.00
CA GLY A 79 16.79 13.48 -14.35
C GLY A 79 17.29 14.91 -14.55
N ALA A 80 17.12 15.79 -13.55
CA ALA A 80 17.63 17.16 -13.60
C ALA A 80 19.17 17.23 -13.58
N VAL A 81 19.84 16.35 -12.83
CA VAL A 81 21.32 16.27 -12.84
C VAL A 81 21.79 15.89 -14.24
N HIS A 82 21.26 14.78 -14.78
CA HIS A 82 21.63 14.31 -16.11
C HIS A 82 21.31 15.37 -17.18
N GLY A 83 20.12 16.00 -17.13
CA GLY A 83 19.71 16.99 -18.10
C GLY A 83 20.61 18.24 -18.15
N GLN A 84 21.11 18.71 -17.01
CA GLN A 84 22.04 19.84 -16.97
C GLN A 84 23.44 19.46 -17.48
N LEU A 85 23.93 18.27 -17.16
CA LEU A 85 25.19 17.78 -17.71
C LEU A 85 25.08 17.57 -19.24
N ASP A 86 23.99 16.95 -19.72
CA ASP A 86 23.77 16.71 -21.15
C ASP A 86 23.69 18.03 -21.94
N ALA A 87 23.12 19.08 -21.34
CA ALA A 87 23.10 20.42 -21.94
C ALA A 87 24.53 20.99 -22.14
N TRP A 88 25.42 20.83 -21.15
CA TRP A 88 26.82 21.23 -21.28
C TRP A 88 27.57 20.40 -22.32
N ALA A 89 27.41 19.08 -22.29
CA ALA A 89 28.06 18.13 -23.20
C ALA A 89 27.78 18.44 -24.69
N ARG A 90 26.62 19.04 -25.00
CA ARG A 90 26.25 19.44 -26.37
C ARG A 90 26.94 20.71 -26.88
N LEU A 91 27.60 21.48 -26.01
CA LEU A 91 28.27 22.72 -26.39
C LEU A 91 29.69 22.45 -26.89
N ALA A 92 29.85 22.34 -28.21
CA ALA A 92 31.15 22.14 -28.83
C ALA A 92 32.13 23.29 -28.53
N GLY A 93 33.33 22.95 -28.08
CA GLY A 93 34.41 23.91 -27.80
C GLY A 93 34.34 24.61 -26.43
N ASP A 94 33.36 24.26 -25.59
CA ASP A 94 33.30 24.74 -24.20
C ASP A 94 33.98 23.72 -23.25
N PRO A 95 34.96 24.13 -22.43
CA PRO A 95 35.62 23.23 -21.47
C PRO A 95 34.66 22.55 -20.48
N ARG A 96 33.51 23.19 -20.18
CA ARG A 96 32.47 22.59 -19.34
C ARG A 96 31.81 21.39 -19.99
N GLY A 97 31.79 21.35 -21.32
CA GLY A 97 31.26 20.23 -22.08
C GLY A 97 32.07 18.95 -21.87
N GLU A 98 33.41 19.04 -21.97
CA GLU A 98 34.31 17.89 -21.75
C GLU A 98 34.19 17.32 -20.33
N GLU A 99 34.08 18.22 -19.35
CA GLU A 99 33.92 17.89 -17.95
C GLU A 99 32.54 17.24 -17.66
N ALA A 100 31.47 17.81 -18.22
CA ALA A 100 30.13 17.22 -18.13
C ALA A 100 30.07 15.83 -18.75
N ASP A 101 30.74 15.63 -19.89
CA ASP A 101 30.86 14.36 -20.58
C ASP A 101 31.56 13.29 -19.72
N ALA A 102 32.62 13.69 -19.00
CA ALA A 102 33.32 12.81 -18.08
C ALA A 102 32.42 12.39 -16.90
N LEU A 103 31.64 13.33 -16.34
CA LEU A 103 30.68 13.05 -15.29
C LEU A 103 29.53 12.16 -15.77
N ILE A 104 29.02 12.38 -16.99
CA ILE A 104 27.99 11.52 -17.60
C ILE A 104 28.51 10.08 -17.74
N ARG A 105 29.71 9.89 -18.28
CA ARG A 105 30.30 8.54 -18.42
C ARG A 105 30.52 7.86 -17.07
N SER A 106 30.87 8.62 -16.02
CA SER A 106 31.08 8.07 -14.68
C SER A 106 29.77 7.72 -13.97
N LEU A 107 28.78 8.62 -13.99
CA LEU A 107 27.57 8.52 -13.17
C LEU A 107 26.36 7.96 -13.92
N PHE A 108 26.33 8.08 -15.25
CA PHE A 108 25.21 7.70 -16.11
C PHE A 108 25.68 6.92 -17.35
N PRO A 109 26.45 5.83 -17.18
CA PRO A 109 26.99 5.07 -18.31
C PRO A 109 25.89 4.53 -19.24
N ASP A 110 24.74 4.16 -18.66
CA ASP A 110 23.53 3.70 -19.38
C ASP A 110 22.42 4.78 -19.38
N GLY A 111 22.79 6.05 -19.22
CA GLY A 111 21.86 7.16 -19.07
C GLY A 111 20.97 7.03 -17.82
N LEU A 112 19.69 7.34 -17.99
CA LEU A 112 18.66 7.29 -16.94
C LEU A 112 17.90 5.96 -16.86
N THR A 113 18.37 4.91 -17.54
CA THR A 113 17.70 3.58 -17.55
C THR A 113 17.58 2.90 -16.18
N PHE A 114 18.30 3.40 -15.17
CA PHE A 114 18.12 2.92 -13.81
C PHE A 114 16.80 3.39 -13.19
N LEU A 115 16.24 4.54 -13.62
CA LEU A 115 14.96 5.13 -13.18
C LEU A 115 13.72 4.45 -13.79
N THR A 116 13.88 3.25 -14.33
CA THR A 116 12.76 2.48 -14.91
C THR A 116 12.67 1.09 -14.30
N ARG A 117 13.31 0.88 -13.15
CA ARG A 117 13.45 -0.44 -12.52
C ARG A 117 12.42 -0.55 -11.40
N SER A 118 12.60 -1.52 -10.51
CA SER A 118 11.86 -1.50 -9.25
C SER A 118 12.39 -0.36 -8.36
N TYR A 119 11.58 0.15 -7.44
CA TYR A 119 11.98 1.20 -6.50
C TYR A 119 13.20 0.78 -5.67
N GLU A 120 13.29 -0.51 -5.32
CA GLU A 120 14.45 -1.09 -4.64
C GLU A 120 15.72 -1.03 -5.50
N ASP A 121 15.63 -1.42 -6.77
CA ASP A 121 16.76 -1.40 -7.69
C ASP A 121 17.22 0.03 -8.02
N GLU A 122 16.28 0.97 -8.15
CA GLU A 122 16.54 2.40 -8.32
C GLU A 122 17.29 2.98 -7.14
N TRP A 123 16.80 2.70 -5.92
CA TRP A 123 17.42 3.15 -4.69
C TRP A 123 18.85 2.64 -4.56
N VAL A 124 19.08 1.34 -4.79
CA VAL A 124 20.43 0.74 -4.78
C VAL A 124 21.33 1.34 -5.86
N ALA A 125 20.80 1.59 -7.06
CA ALA A 125 21.55 2.19 -8.15
C ALA A 125 21.94 3.65 -7.86
N SER A 126 21.08 4.39 -7.17
CA SER A 126 21.37 5.73 -6.67
C SER A 126 22.37 5.71 -5.53
N GLU A 127 22.29 4.76 -4.61
CA GLU A 127 23.23 4.68 -3.49
C GLU A 127 24.67 4.50 -4.00
N ARG A 128 24.88 3.57 -4.93
CA ARG A 128 26.18 3.37 -5.58
C ARG A 128 26.71 4.63 -6.28
N ARG A 129 25.83 5.46 -6.82
CA ARG A 129 26.20 6.74 -7.46
C ARG A 129 26.59 7.79 -6.42
N LEU A 130 25.85 7.87 -5.31
CA LEU A 130 26.15 8.78 -4.21
C LEU A 130 27.47 8.40 -3.53
N GLU A 131 27.71 7.10 -3.30
CA GLU A 131 28.98 6.56 -2.83
C GLU A 131 30.12 6.94 -3.78
N ARG A 132 29.95 6.72 -5.09
CA ARG A 132 30.94 7.12 -6.10
C ARG A 132 31.27 8.61 -6.07
N ILE A 133 30.26 9.47 -5.96
CA ILE A 133 30.45 10.93 -5.89
C ILE A 133 31.34 11.30 -4.70
N GLU A 134 31.14 10.63 -3.57
CA GLU A 134 31.93 10.83 -2.36
C GLU A 134 33.35 10.26 -2.49
N GLU A 135 33.47 8.99 -2.86
CA GLU A 135 34.75 8.26 -2.96
C GLU A 135 35.70 8.86 -4.01
N GLU A 136 35.15 9.31 -5.15
CA GLU A 136 35.94 9.89 -6.25
C GLU A 136 36.03 11.44 -6.17
N GLY A 137 35.44 12.07 -5.14
CA GLY A 137 35.51 13.52 -4.94
C GLY A 137 34.84 14.34 -6.05
N LEU A 138 33.71 13.86 -6.58
CA LEU A 138 33.04 14.47 -7.75
C LEU A 138 32.12 15.65 -7.40
N GLU A 139 31.90 15.92 -6.11
CA GLU A 139 30.92 16.88 -5.64
C GLU A 139 31.19 18.32 -6.11
N GLU A 140 32.44 18.78 -6.01
CA GLU A 140 32.84 20.12 -6.47
C GLU A 140 32.69 20.26 -8.00
N ARG A 141 33.00 19.18 -8.73
CA ARG A 141 32.90 19.12 -10.19
C ARG A 141 31.44 19.17 -10.65
N LEU A 142 30.57 18.43 -9.97
CA LEU A 142 29.13 18.48 -10.19
C LEU A 142 28.56 19.87 -9.90
N THR A 143 28.84 20.44 -8.73
CA THR A 143 28.27 21.74 -8.31
C THR A 143 28.75 22.92 -9.14
N ALA A 144 29.87 22.78 -9.86
CA ALA A 144 30.32 23.75 -10.86
C ALA A 144 29.49 23.74 -12.16
N LEU A 145 28.81 22.62 -12.48
CA LEU A 145 28.10 22.41 -13.74
C LEU A 145 26.58 22.35 -13.59
N VAL A 146 26.08 21.88 -12.45
CA VAL A 146 24.65 21.83 -12.16
C VAL A 146 24.28 22.84 -11.09
N HIS A 147 22.98 23.13 -10.96
CA HIS A 147 22.48 24.00 -9.89
C HIS A 147 23.06 23.57 -8.52
N PRO A 148 23.61 24.49 -7.71
CA PRO A 148 24.40 24.15 -6.52
C PRO A 148 23.62 23.36 -5.46
N ASP A 149 22.30 23.58 -5.38
CA ASP A 149 21.44 22.82 -4.47
C ASP A 149 21.12 21.39 -4.95
N LEU A 150 21.36 21.07 -6.22
CA LEU A 150 20.74 19.89 -6.82
C LEU A 150 21.22 18.58 -6.20
N LEU A 151 22.50 18.47 -5.84
CA LEU A 151 23.01 17.27 -5.16
C LEU A 151 22.41 17.11 -3.76
N ARG A 152 22.17 18.22 -3.05
CA ARG A 152 21.45 18.22 -1.76
C ARG A 152 20.00 17.71 -1.95
N GLU A 153 19.32 18.16 -2.99
CA GLU A 153 17.97 17.71 -3.32
C GLU A 153 17.94 16.22 -3.75
N VAL A 154 18.94 15.73 -4.50
CA VAL A 154 19.08 14.30 -4.82
C VAL A 154 19.23 13.46 -3.55
N ARG A 155 20.12 13.87 -2.63
CA ARG A 155 20.31 13.17 -1.34
C ARG A 155 19.02 13.15 -0.51
N ALA A 156 18.25 14.24 -0.53
CA ALA A 156 16.96 14.31 0.16
C ALA A 156 15.92 13.36 -0.44
N ALA A 157 15.79 13.34 -1.77
CA ALA A 157 14.86 12.44 -2.47
C ALA A 157 15.27 10.96 -2.30
N HIS A 158 16.55 10.64 -2.42
CA HIS A 158 17.10 9.31 -2.14
C HIS A 158 16.78 8.85 -0.71
N ALA A 159 16.97 9.72 0.29
CA ALA A 159 16.63 9.41 1.66
C ALA A 159 15.10 9.20 1.84
N ALA A 160 14.26 10.01 1.22
CA ALA A 160 12.80 9.87 1.29
C ALA A 160 12.32 8.53 0.71
N LEU A 161 12.83 8.14 -0.47
CA LEU A 161 12.53 6.84 -1.06
C LEU A 161 13.03 5.70 -0.16
N GLY A 162 14.23 5.81 0.41
CA GLY A 162 14.79 4.83 1.34
C GLY A 162 13.97 4.67 2.64
N GLU A 163 13.43 5.76 3.18
CA GLU A 163 12.51 5.72 4.32
C GLU A 163 11.21 4.98 3.96
N GLY A 164 10.69 5.18 2.75
CA GLY A 164 9.54 4.45 2.23
C GLY A 164 9.79 2.95 2.06
N LEU A 165 10.99 2.59 1.59
CA LEU A 165 11.44 1.21 1.39
C LEU A 165 11.89 0.52 2.70
N GLY A 166 12.01 1.27 3.80
CA GLY A 166 12.43 0.74 5.09
C GLY A 166 13.92 0.49 5.24
N VAL A 167 14.72 1.03 4.33
CA VAL A 167 16.20 1.05 4.39
C VAL A 167 16.75 2.39 4.89
N GLY A 168 15.85 3.34 5.20
CA GLY A 168 16.18 4.65 5.78
C GLY A 168 16.66 4.59 7.24
N LYS A 169 16.92 5.77 7.81
CA LYS A 169 17.41 5.92 9.19
C LYS A 169 16.33 5.63 10.23
N LYS A 170 15.05 5.82 9.88
CA LYS A 170 13.95 5.47 10.78
C LYS A 170 13.60 4.00 10.58
N PRO A 171 13.56 3.19 11.65
CA PRO A 171 13.04 1.84 11.58
C PRO A 171 11.64 1.86 10.97
N LEU A 172 11.43 1.01 9.97
CA LEU A 172 10.11 0.80 9.41
C LEU A 172 9.23 0.12 10.48
N GLU A 173 8.33 0.88 11.12
CA GLU A 173 7.36 0.31 12.05
C GLU A 173 6.32 -0.48 11.26
N LEU A 174 6.61 -1.75 10.99
CA LEU A 174 5.65 -2.70 10.45
C LEU A 174 4.51 -2.86 11.47
N PRO A 175 3.24 -2.59 11.11
CA PRO A 175 2.10 -2.91 11.95
C PRO A 175 2.17 -4.39 12.28
N ASP A 176 1.97 -4.75 13.56
CA ASP A 176 1.84 -6.15 13.97
C ASP A 176 0.95 -6.85 12.94
N GLY A 177 1.43 -7.95 12.35
CA GLY A 177 0.70 -8.73 11.36
C GLY A 177 -0.73 -9.05 11.81
N ARG A 178 -0.94 -9.13 13.13
CA ARG A 178 -2.23 -9.37 13.80
C ARG A 178 -3.05 -8.11 14.05
N ALA A 179 -2.47 -6.91 14.07
CA ALA A 179 -3.19 -5.66 14.38
C ALA A 179 -4.41 -5.46 13.46
N LEU A 180 -4.26 -5.70 12.15
CA LEU A 180 -5.38 -5.57 11.22
C LEU A 180 -6.49 -6.60 11.50
N LEU A 181 -6.11 -7.85 11.79
CA LEU A 181 -7.05 -8.91 12.15
C LEU A 181 -7.78 -8.58 13.47
N GLU A 182 -7.08 -8.02 14.44
CA GLU A 182 -7.62 -7.58 15.73
C GLU A 182 -8.58 -6.40 15.56
N SER A 183 -8.22 -5.39 14.77
CA SER A 183 -9.11 -4.26 14.46
C SER A 183 -10.38 -4.72 13.73
N LEU A 184 -10.26 -5.68 12.79
CA LEU A 184 -11.42 -6.26 12.09
C LEU A 184 -12.32 -7.06 13.03
N ARG A 185 -11.74 -7.85 13.95
CA ARG A 185 -12.48 -8.56 14.99
C ARG A 185 -13.20 -7.56 15.91
N ALA A 186 -12.53 -6.50 16.34
CA ALA A 186 -13.13 -5.46 17.18
C ALA A 186 -14.31 -4.77 16.47
N LEU A 187 -14.19 -4.46 15.18
CA LEU A 187 -15.29 -3.91 14.39
C LEU A 187 -16.47 -4.88 14.28
N SER A 188 -16.20 -6.17 14.01
CA SER A 188 -17.22 -7.21 13.96
C SER A 188 -17.99 -7.33 15.28
N LEU A 189 -17.28 -7.34 16.41
CA LEU A 189 -17.88 -7.38 17.74
C LEU A 189 -18.67 -6.11 18.05
N ALA A 190 -18.17 -4.92 17.70
CA ALA A 190 -18.89 -3.67 17.92
C ALA A 190 -20.21 -3.61 17.14
N ILE A 191 -20.24 -4.13 15.90
CA ILE A 191 -21.48 -4.24 15.11
C ILE A 191 -22.46 -5.22 15.76
N SER A 192 -21.98 -6.37 16.22
CA SER A 192 -22.77 -7.35 16.97
C SER A 192 -23.37 -6.76 18.25
N ASP A 193 -22.57 -6.03 19.04
CA ASP A 193 -23.05 -5.37 20.25
C ASP A 193 -24.08 -4.27 19.96
N TYR A 194 -23.91 -3.52 18.89
CA TYR A 194 -24.92 -2.54 18.45
C TYR A 194 -26.24 -3.23 18.08
N ALA A 195 -26.19 -4.32 17.31
CA ALA A 195 -27.37 -5.11 16.98
C ALA A 195 -28.05 -5.69 18.22
N ARG A 196 -27.27 -6.20 19.18
CA ARG A 196 -27.76 -6.73 20.46
C ARG A 196 -28.50 -5.66 21.27
N VAL A 197 -27.93 -4.46 21.38
CA VAL A 197 -28.56 -3.35 22.12
C VAL A 197 -29.87 -2.92 21.45
N LEU A 198 -29.91 -2.86 20.12
CA LEU A 198 -31.15 -2.56 19.38
C LEU A 198 -32.20 -3.66 19.54
N SER A 199 -31.80 -4.94 19.49
CA SER A 199 -32.73 -6.07 19.62
C SER A 199 -33.42 -6.11 20.99
N ALA A 200 -32.75 -5.62 22.03
CA ALA A 200 -33.31 -5.55 23.37
C ALA A 200 -34.49 -4.56 23.49
N LYS A 201 -34.72 -3.73 22.47
CA LYS A 201 -35.82 -2.76 22.40
C LYS A 201 -36.98 -3.21 21.52
N VAL A 202 -36.92 -4.41 20.96
CA VAL A 202 -37.99 -4.93 20.11
C VAL A 202 -39.05 -5.59 20.98
N GLU A 203 -40.29 -5.12 20.87
CA GLU A 203 -41.46 -5.70 21.50
C GLU A 203 -42.21 -6.56 20.47
N ARG A 204 -42.32 -7.87 20.71
CA ARG A 204 -42.96 -8.79 19.74
C ARG A 204 -44.41 -8.40 19.51
N GLY A 205 -44.78 -8.26 18.24
CA GLY A 205 -46.13 -7.86 17.84
C GLY A 205 -46.35 -6.35 17.82
N ASP A 206 -45.36 -5.55 18.26
CA ASP A 206 -45.35 -4.12 18.00
C ASP A 206 -44.61 -3.82 16.68
N ALA A 207 -45.41 -3.59 15.63
CA ALA A 207 -44.90 -3.30 14.29
C ALA A 207 -43.96 -2.08 14.24
N LYS A 208 -44.08 -1.13 15.19
CA LYS A 208 -43.23 0.07 15.21
C LYS A 208 -41.82 -0.26 15.70
N SER A 209 -41.69 -0.98 16.82
CA SER A 209 -40.38 -1.38 17.34
C SER A 209 -39.68 -2.39 16.42
N GLU A 210 -40.42 -3.31 15.81
CA GLU A 210 -39.93 -4.25 14.80
C GLU A 210 -39.37 -3.52 13.57
N ARG A 211 -40.15 -2.60 12.99
CA ARG A 211 -39.72 -1.81 11.83
C ARG A 211 -38.52 -0.91 12.13
N ARG A 212 -38.48 -0.29 13.31
CA ARG A 212 -37.32 0.52 13.74
C ARG A 212 -36.04 -0.30 13.77
N PHE A 213 -36.11 -1.53 14.27
CA PHE A 213 -34.97 -2.44 14.31
C PHE A 213 -34.53 -2.90 12.92
N GLU A 214 -35.50 -3.26 12.08
CA GLU A 214 -35.24 -3.69 10.70
C GLU A 214 -34.60 -2.59 9.86
N GLU A 215 -35.13 -1.36 9.90
CA GLU A 215 -34.57 -0.21 9.18
C GLU A 215 -33.16 0.12 9.68
N ALA A 216 -32.92 0.03 11.00
CA ALA A 216 -31.61 0.30 11.58
C ALA A 216 -30.55 -0.70 11.13
N LEU A 217 -30.90 -1.99 11.06
CA LEU A 217 -29.98 -3.09 10.71
C LEU A 217 -30.09 -3.56 9.25
N ALA A 218 -30.89 -2.91 8.41
CA ALA A 218 -31.02 -3.24 6.99
C ALA A 218 -29.65 -3.38 6.28
N PRO A 219 -28.64 -2.51 6.50
CA PRO A 219 -27.33 -2.70 5.90
C PRO A 219 -26.63 -4.01 6.28
N LEU A 220 -26.81 -4.45 7.54
CA LEU A 220 -26.24 -5.71 8.04
C LEU A 220 -26.95 -6.92 7.42
N PHE A 221 -28.27 -6.86 7.30
CA PHE A 221 -29.04 -7.92 6.63
C PHE A 221 -28.67 -8.04 5.15
N HIS A 222 -28.54 -6.91 4.43
CA HIS A 222 -28.07 -6.91 3.04
C HIS A 222 -26.65 -7.47 2.89
N HIS A 223 -25.74 -7.11 3.80
CA HIS A 223 -24.36 -7.65 3.80
C HIS A 223 -24.34 -9.18 3.95
N ARG A 224 -25.23 -9.74 4.78
CA ARG A 224 -25.32 -11.19 4.98
C ARG A 224 -26.01 -11.89 3.80
N ALA A 225 -27.08 -11.32 3.25
CA ALA A 225 -27.78 -11.87 2.10
C ALA A 225 -26.85 -12.02 0.88
N GLY A 226 -26.01 -11.00 0.62
CA GLY A 226 -25.01 -11.06 -0.45
C GLY A 226 -23.94 -12.15 -0.28
N ARG A 227 -23.77 -12.70 0.93
CA ARG A 227 -22.88 -13.85 1.19
C ARG A 227 -23.60 -15.19 1.22
N GLY A 228 -24.89 -15.22 1.55
CA GLY A 228 -25.71 -16.44 1.57
C GLY A 228 -26.05 -16.97 0.17
N GLY A 229 -26.05 -16.11 -0.86
CA GLY A 229 -26.30 -16.48 -2.26
C GLY A 229 -25.10 -17.03 -3.04
N GLY A 230 -23.90 -17.05 -2.43
CA GLY A 230 -22.65 -17.42 -3.10
C GLY A 230 -22.29 -18.92 -3.06
N ALA A 231 -23.19 -19.79 -2.60
CA ALA A 231 -22.96 -21.24 -2.56
C ALA A 231 -23.29 -21.95 -3.89
N GLY A 232 -23.35 -21.23 -5.01
CA GLY A 232 -23.76 -21.78 -6.31
C GLY A 232 -23.14 -21.12 -7.54
N HIS A 233 -22.07 -20.33 -7.40
CA HIS A 233 -21.22 -19.97 -8.52
C HIS A 233 -19.82 -20.44 -8.16
N ASP A 234 -19.38 -21.49 -8.85
CA ASP A 234 -17.96 -21.79 -9.00
C ASP A 234 -17.29 -20.50 -9.47
N GLU A 235 -16.60 -19.81 -8.54
CA GLU A 235 -15.48 -18.98 -8.95
C GLU A 235 -14.47 -19.97 -9.53
N GLU A 236 -14.42 -20.02 -10.87
CA GLU A 236 -13.24 -20.44 -11.62
C GLU A 236 -12.04 -19.79 -10.95
N ARG A 237 -11.36 -20.59 -10.14
CA ARG A 237 -10.04 -20.29 -9.62
C ARG A 237 -9.18 -20.01 -10.86
N PRO A 238 -8.60 -18.81 -11.01
CA PRO A 238 -7.76 -18.55 -12.17
C PRO A 238 -6.65 -19.60 -12.16
N GLU A 239 -6.56 -20.37 -13.24
CA GLU A 239 -5.47 -21.32 -13.41
C GLU A 239 -4.15 -20.55 -13.26
N PRO A 240 -3.17 -21.11 -12.53
CA PRO A 240 -1.85 -20.51 -12.48
C PRO A 240 -1.33 -20.33 -13.92
N PRO A 241 -0.64 -19.23 -14.22
CA PRO A 241 -0.12 -19.02 -15.56
C PRO A 241 0.78 -20.20 -15.93
N VAL A 242 0.47 -20.85 -17.05
CA VAL A 242 1.38 -21.77 -17.72
C VAL A 242 2.66 -20.99 -18.05
N THR A 243 3.71 -21.23 -17.28
CA THR A 243 5.07 -20.84 -17.68
C THR A 243 5.37 -21.56 -18.99
N PRO A 244 5.72 -20.85 -20.08
CA PRO A 244 6.26 -21.51 -21.26
C PRO A 244 7.50 -22.29 -20.80
N SER A 245 7.51 -23.59 -21.06
CA SER A 245 8.70 -24.41 -20.86
C SER A 245 9.76 -23.88 -21.82
N ASP A 246 10.88 -23.39 -21.30
CA ASP A 246 12.04 -23.07 -22.12
C ASP A 246 12.44 -24.32 -22.93
N PRO A 247 12.84 -24.15 -24.21
CA PRO A 247 13.30 -25.27 -25.01
C PRO A 247 14.57 -25.83 -24.38
N VAL A 248 14.61 -27.16 -24.23
CA VAL A 248 15.78 -27.93 -23.82
C VAL A 248 16.96 -27.54 -24.72
N GLY A 249 17.90 -26.77 -24.16
CA GLY A 249 19.22 -26.55 -24.75
C GLY A 249 20.02 -27.85 -24.75
N PRO A 250 20.96 -28.03 -25.69
CA PRO A 250 21.64 -29.29 -25.91
C PRO A 250 22.46 -29.69 -24.69
N VAL A 251 22.36 -30.98 -24.32
CA VAL A 251 23.18 -31.63 -23.30
C VAL A 251 24.65 -31.51 -23.73
N LEU A 252 25.46 -30.83 -22.92
CA LEU A 252 26.91 -30.90 -23.03
C LEU A 252 27.35 -32.25 -22.42
N ASP A 253 27.82 -33.16 -23.27
CA ASP A 253 28.54 -34.36 -22.84
C ASP A 253 29.85 -33.93 -22.15
N GLU A 254 29.94 -34.18 -20.84
CA GLU A 254 31.24 -34.22 -20.15
C GLU A 254 31.81 -35.65 -20.17
N PRO A 255 33.12 -35.83 -20.40
CA PRO A 255 33.72 -37.13 -20.62
C PRO A 255 33.94 -37.89 -19.30
N VAL A 256 33.65 -39.19 -19.33
CA VAL A 256 33.91 -40.15 -18.24
C VAL A 256 35.43 -40.29 -18.01
N PRO A 257 35.93 -40.19 -16.76
CA PRO A 257 37.36 -40.38 -16.48
C PRO A 257 37.76 -41.87 -16.56
N PRO A 258 39.00 -42.19 -16.96
CA PRO A 258 39.44 -43.57 -17.14
C PRO A 258 39.65 -44.28 -15.79
N VAL A 259 39.10 -45.49 -15.70
CA VAL A 259 39.38 -46.44 -14.62
C VAL A 259 40.83 -46.91 -14.74
N ARG A 260 41.60 -46.79 -13.64
CA ARG A 260 42.82 -47.56 -13.38
C ARG A 260 42.69 -48.23 -12.04
#